data_AF-A0A099Y152-F1
#
_entry.id   AF-A0A099Y152-F1
#
_cell.length_a   1.000
_cell.length_b   1.000
_cell.length_c   1.000
_cell.angle_alpha   90.00
_cell.angle_beta   90.00
_cell.angle_gamma   90.00
#
_symmetry.space_group_name_H-M   'P 1'
#
loop_
_entity.id
_entity.type
_entity.pdbx_description
1 polymer ?
#
loop_
_entity_poly.entity_id
_entity_poly.type
_entity_poly.pdbx_seq_one_letter_code
_entity_poly.pdbx_strand_id
1 'polypeptide(L)'
;MNFKNIFILLFAVIFFSCENNDTIIDSDNLLLGSWVEPIYDGETTTFKRGNSLPNDAYGISFIQNGDFIEHTSGWCGTPPLTFFNIEGTFELENTLISISTKSYPTNYAWRIISLTEQELVVKRELTEQEIDHRNLMDLFNEIQNLAYSVSCSDSSNWLFTAYGAKGCGGPQGYIAYSNQIDTVSFLQKIEIYTEAEKDFNYKYGVVSDCSLPSVPTSVECQNGYPIFKY
;
A
#
# COMPACT_ATOMS: atom_id res chain seq x y z
N MET A 1 -3.28 -54.19 67.33
CA MET A 1 -4.18 -53.01 67.26
C MET A 1 -3.39 -51.82 67.78
N ASN A 2 -3.06 -50.77 67.02
CA ASN A 2 -3.79 -50.12 65.94
C ASN A 2 -2.82 -49.56 64.87
N PHE A 3 -3.20 -49.78 63.61
CA PHE A 3 -2.69 -49.05 62.44
C PHE A 3 -3.18 -47.60 62.47
N LYS A 4 -2.34 -46.62 62.11
CA LYS A 4 -2.81 -45.42 61.41
C LYS A 4 -1.69 -44.64 60.72
N ASN A 5 -1.69 -44.79 59.39
CA ASN A 5 -1.49 -43.77 58.35
C ASN A 5 -0.21 -42.94 58.39
N ILE A 6 0.83 -43.47 57.73
CA ILE A 6 1.91 -42.68 57.14
C ILE A 6 1.37 -42.16 55.79
N PHE A 7 1.01 -40.88 55.72
CA PHE A 7 0.70 -40.20 54.45
C PHE A 7 2.03 -39.77 53.82
N ILE A 8 2.53 -40.57 52.87
CA ILE A 8 3.61 -40.15 51.98
C ILE A 8 2.98 -39.22 50.94
N LEU A 9 3.18 -37.92 51.12
CA LEU A 9 2.81 -36.92 50.13
C LEU A 9 3.82 -37.02 48.98
N LEU A 10 3.45 -37.75 47.93
CA LEU A 10 4.22 -37.83 46.69
C LEU A 10 4.11 -36.47 45.98
N PHE A 11 5.05 -35.58 46.23
CA PHE A 11 5.16 -34.30 45.52
C PHE A 11 5.68 -34.61 44.11
N ALA A 12 4.77 -34.86 43.17
CA ALA A 12 5.09 -34.96 41.76
C ALA A 12 5.48 -33.56 41.27
N VAL A 13 6.79 -33.28 41.29
CA VAL A 13 7.38 -32.13 40.61
C VAL A 13 7.18 -32.37 39.11
N ILE A 14 6.10 -31.78 38.58
CA ILE A 14 5.92 -31.66 37.14
C ILE A 14 6.99 -30.68 36.68
N PHE A 15 8.11 -31.20 36.18
CA PHE A 15 9.03 -30.42 35.37
C PHE A 15 8.25 -30.01 34.11
N PHE A 16 7.68 -28.81 34.12
CA PHE A 16 7.43 -28.08 32.89
C PHE A 16 8.81 -27.81 32.28
N SER A 17 9.26 -28.74 31.44
CA SER A 17 10.31 -28.45 30.49
C SER A 17 9.72 -27.45 29.50
N CYS A 18 9.92 -26.16 29.77
CA CYS A 18 9.88 -25.17 28.70
C CYS A 18 11.04 -25.54 27.78
N GLU A 19 10.72 -26.28 26.71
CA GLU A 19 11.59 -26.38 25.56
C GLU A 19 11.66 -24.95 25.00
N ASN A 20 12.70 -24.22 25.37
CA ASN A 20 13.07 -23.01 24.67
C ASN A 20 13.44 -23.48 23.27
N ASN A 21 12.47 -23.40 22.35
CA ASN A 21 12.77 -23.47 20.93
C ASN A 21 13.54 -22.20 20.60
N ASP A 22 14.84 -22.21 20.90
CA ASP A 22 15.74 -21.13 20.57
C ASP A 22 15.70 -20.95 19.05
N THR A 23 15.36 -19.73 18.62
CA THR A 23 15.42 -19.37 17.20
C THR A 23 16.85 -19.56 16.72
N ILE A 24 17.04 -20.42 15.72
CA ILE A 24 18.34 -20.53 15.05
C ILE A 24 18.49 -19.25 14.21
N ILE A 25 19.27 -18.31 14.74
CA ILE A 25 19.60 -17.06 14.04
C ILE A 25 20.87 -17.30 13.25
N ASP A 26 20.82 -17.02 11.95
CA ASP A 26 22.01 -16.96 11.13
C ASP A 26 22.73 -15.63 11.39
N SER A 27 23.88 -15.70 12.06
CA SER A 27 24.68 -14.52 12.39
C SER A 27 25.30 -13.85 11.16
N ASP A 28 25.45 -14.58 10.06
CA ASP A 28 26.03 -14.08 8.81
C ASP A 28 24.95 -13.40 7.94
N ASN A 29 23.68 -13.76 8.13
CA ASN A 29 22.55 -13.12 7.46
C ASN A 29 21.30 -13.05 8.35
N LEU A 30 21.18 -11.95 9.10
CA LEU A 30 20.03 -11.69 9.97
C LEU A 30 18.68 -11.64 9.22
N LEU A 31 18.65 -11.44 7.91
CA LEU A 31 17.37 -11.40 7.16
C LEU A 31 16.70 -12.78 7.12
N LEU A 32 17.48 -13.86 7.17
CA LEU A 32 16.96 -15.23 7.08
C LEU A 32 16.11 -15.57 8.30
N GLY A 33 15.07 -16.37 8.06
CA GLY A 33 14.10 -16.81 9.07
C GLY A 33 12.70 -16.24 8.85
N SER A 34 11.83 -16.46 9.83
CA SER A 34 10.42 -16.05 9.80
C SER A 34 10.20 -14.70 10.49
N TRP A 35 9.37 -13.88 9.87
CA TRP A 35 9.01 -12.53 10.30
C TRP A 35 7.50 -12.42 10.36
N VAL A 36 6.96 -12.05 11.52
CA VAL A 36 5.55 -12.19 11.88
C VAL A 36 5.04 -10.92 12.57
N GLU A 37 3.74 -10.88 12.88
CA GLU A 37 3.10 -9.76 13.57
C GLU A 37 3.39 -8.38 12.92
N PRO A 38 3.06 -8.19 11.62
CA PRO A 38 3.34 -6.94 10.94
C PRO A 38 2.60 -5.77 11.61
N ILE A 39 3.32 -4.70 11.90
CA ILE A 39 2.77 -3.41 12.32
C ILE A 39 2.97 -2.43 11.18
N TYR A 40 1.86 -1.90 10.64
CA TYR A 40 1.87 -0.94 9.55
C TYR A 40 1.84 0.49 10.10
N ASP A 41 2.82 1.30 9.72
CA ASP A 41 2.90 2.73 10.05
C ASP A 41 3.34 3.53 8.82
N GLY A 42 2.39 4.25 8.22
CA GLY A 42 2.59 5.00 6.98
C GLY A 42 3.11 4.12 5.84
N GLU A 43 4.35 4.36 5.43
CA GLU A 43 5.01 3.62 4.34
C GLU A 43 5.88 2.46 4.84
N THR A 44 5.96 2.27 6.16
CA THR A 44 6.82 1.25 6.80
C THR A 44 5.99 0.11 7.37
N THR A 45 6.58 -1.08 7.30
CA THR A 45 6.08 -2.28 7.96
C THR A 45 7.16 -2.80 8.89
N THR A 46 6.83 -2.95 10.17
CA THR A 46 7.69 -3.56 11.17
C THR A 46 7.24 -4.98 11.44
N PHE A 47 8.14 -5.93 11.28
CA PHE A 47 7.93 -7.33 11.64
C PHE A 47 8.76 -7.70 12.86
N LYS A 48 8.26 -8.67 13.62
CA LYS A 48 9.02 -9.34 14.67
C LYS A 48 9.55 -10.67 14.20
N ARG A 49 10.72 -11.08 14.68
CA ARG A 49 11.21 -12.44 14.43
C ARG A 49 10.30 -13.46 15.09
N GLY A 50 9.91 -14.47 14.34
CA GLY A 50 9.18 -15.64 14.81
C GLY A 50 10.01 -16.92 14.65
N ASN A 51 9.73 -17.92 15.47
CA ASN A 51 10.35 -19.25 15.36
C ASN A 51 9.89 -19.97 14.08
N SER A 52 8.66 -19.69 13.64
CA SER A 52 8.03 -20.22 12.43
C SER A 52 6.94 -19.26 11.97
N LEU A 53 6.40 -19.48 10.77
CA LEU A 53 5.18 -18.83 10.33
C LEU A 53 3.98 -19.26 11.21
N PRO A 54 3.08 -18.35 11.60
CA PRO A 54 1.87 -18.68 12.34
C PRO A 54 0.90 -19.46 11.45
N ASN A 55 -0.11 -20.11 12.03
CA ASN A 55 -1.13 -20.86 11.25
C ASN A 55 -2.34 -19.99 10.86
N ASP A 56 -2.58 -18.91 11.61
CA ASP A 56 -3.82 -18.12 11.60
C ASP A 56 -3.54 -16.60 11.61
N ALA A 57 -2.36 -16.19 11.17
CA ALA A 57 -1.97 -14.79 11.07
C ALA A 57 -1.04 -14.54 9.88
N TYR A 58 -0.78 -13.29 9.53
CA TYR A 58 0.16 -12.96 8.46
C TYR A 58 1.62 -13.19 8.91
N GLY A 59 2.46 -13.66 7.98
CA GLY A 59 3.91 -13.74 8.18
C GLY A 59 4.66 -13.95 6.87
N ILE A 60 5.96 -13.72 6.87
CA ILE A 60 6.84 -13.94 5.74
C ILE A 60 8.10 -14.71 6.19
N SER A 61 8.75 -15.41 5.27
CA SER A 61 9.98 -16.13 5.57
C SER A 61 10.99 -16.02 4.43
N PHE A 62 12.24 -15.69 4.77
CA PHE A 62 13.38 -15.68 3.86
C PHE A 62 14.26 -16.91 4.13
N ILE A 63 14.54 -17.70 3.09
CA ILE A 63 15.24 -18.99 3.21
C ILE A 63 16.61 -18.90 2.50
N GLN A 64 17.63 -19.57 3.06
CA GLN A 64 19.03 -19.44 2.65
C GLN A 64 19.30 -19.69 1.15
N ASN A 65 18.47 -20.48 0.47
CA ASN A 65 18.59 -20.79 -0.96
C ASN A 65 17.94 -19.74 -1.88
N GLY A 66 17.42 -18.63 -1.33
CA GLY A 66 16.71 -17.59 -2.08
C GLY A 66 15.20 -17.82 -2.16
N ASP A 67 14.66 -18.86 -1.51
CA ASP A 67 13.21 -19.07 -1.46
C ASP A 67 12.54 -18.08 -0.50
N PHE A 68 11.34 -17.64 -0.88
CA PHE A 68 10.49 -16.75 -0.10
C PHE A 68 9.12 -17.39 0.11
N ILE A 69 8.58 -17.24 1.32
CA ILE A 69 7.21 -17.68 1.63
C ILE A 69 6.45 -16.50 2.23
N GLU A 70 5.28 -16.21 1.69
CA GLU A 70 4.28 -15.33 2.31
C GLU A 70 3.10 -16.17 2.82
N HIS A 71 2.83 -16.10 4.11
CA HIS A 71 1.66 -16.72 4.73
C HIS A 71 0.56 -15.68 4.92
N THR A 72 -0.59 -15.90 4.27
CA THR A 72 -1.65 -14.89 4.17
C THR A 72 -3.03 -15.51 4.00
N SER A 73 -4.07 -14.75 4.32
CA SER A 73 -5.47 -15.06 3.99
C SER A 73 -5.95 -14.38 2.70
N GLY A 74 -5.08 -13.63 2.02
CA GLY A 74 -5.43 -12.80 0.87
C GLY A 74 -6.19 -11.51 1.24
N TRP A 75 -6.67 -10.80 0.21
CA TRP A 75 -7.17 -9.42 0.33
C TRP A 75 -8.61 -9.27 0.86
N CYS A 76 -9.46 -10.31 0.78
CA CYS A 76 -10.88 -10.17 1.16
C CYS A 76 -11.55 -11.49 1.61
N GLY A 77 -11.27 -11.94 2.84
CA GLY A 77 -11.96 -13.07 3.46
C GLY A 77 -13.10 -12.63 4.39
N THR A 78 -14.26 -13.29 4.31
CA THR A 78 -15.29 -13.18 5.36
C THR A 78 -14.96 -14.20 6.46
N PRO A 79 -14.89 -13.83 7.75
CA PRO A 79 -14.56 -14.76 8.81
C PRO A 79 -15.45 -16.02 8.84
N PRO A 80 -14.88 -17.20 9.19
CA PRO A 80 -13.49 -17.42 9.59
C PRO A 80 -12.52 -17.34 8.40
N LEU A 81 -11.37 -16.71 8.62
CA LEU A 81 -10.32 -16.60 7.60
C LEU A 81 -9.56 -17.92 7.47
N THR A 82 -9.27 -18.32 6.23
CA THR A 82 -8.39 -19.43 5.92
C THR A 82 -7.06 -18.88 5.42
N PHE A 83 -5.96 -19.39 5.96
CA PHE A 83 -4.62 -18.99 5.58
C PHE A 83 -3.95 -20.03 4.68
N PHE A 84 -3.05 -19.56 3.82
CA PHE A 84 -2.29 -20.38 2.88
C PHE A 84 -0.91 -19.75 2.63
N ASN A 85 -0.01 -20.53 2.03
CA ASN A 85 1.31 -20.07 1.65
C ASN A 85 1.34 -19.68 0.18
N ILE A 86 1.92 -18.52 -0.10
CA ILE A 86 2.34 -18.09 -1.42
C ILE A 86 3.85 -18.29 -1.49
N GLU A 87 4.28 -19.14 -2.42
CA GLU A 87 5.69 -19.37 -2.69
C GLU A 87 6.25 -18.32 -3.65
N GLY A 88 7.50 -17.95 -3.42
CA GLY A 88 8.24 -17.00 -4.22
C GLY A 88 9.75 -17.17 -4.07
N THR A 89 10.48 -16.20 -4.59
CA THR A 89 11.93 -16.07 -4.45
C THR A 89 12.27 -14.65 -4.02
N PHE A 90 13.43 -14.48 -3.40
CA PHE A 90 13.97 -13.16 -3.10
C PHE A 90 15.44 -13.04 -3.48
N GLU A 91 15.84 -11.81 -3.79
CA GLU A 91 17.23 -11.41 -3.92
C GLU A 91 17.49 -10.19 -3.03
N LEU A 92 18.64 -10.16 -2.37
CA LEU A 92 19.06 -9.04 -1.54
C LEU A 92 20.27 -8.36 -2.18
N GLU A 93 20.11 -7.11 -2.59
CA GLU A 93 21.21 -6.25 -3.04
C GLU A 93 21.32 -5.03 -2.11
N ASN A 94 22.38 -4.99 -1.30
CA ASN A 94 22.57 -4.02 -0.22
C ASN A 94 21.40 -4.01 0.78
N THR A 95 20.46 -3.08 0.64
CA THR A 95 19.25 -2.96 1.47
C THR A 95 17.97 -3.22 0.69
N LEU A 96 18.06 -3.49 -0.62
CA LEU A 96 16.90 -3.73 -1.46
C LEU A 96 16.63 -5.23 -1.54
N ILE A 97 15.48 -5.63 -1.03
CA ILE A 97 14.93 -6.98 -1.16
C ILE A 97 14.00 -6.98 -2.37
N SER A 98 14.38 -7.65 -3.44
CA SER A 98 13.53 -7.89 -4.61
C SER A 98 12.80 -9.21 -4.43
N ILE A 99 11.47 -9.20 -4.46
CA ILE A 99 10.63 -10.37 -4.21
C ILE A 99 9.83 -10.69 -5.47
N SER A 100 9.83 -11.95 -5.86
CA SER A 100 9.01 -12.49 -6.94
C SER A 100 8.09 -13.58 -6.39
N THR A 101 6.78 -13.50 -6.64
CA THR A 101 5.82 -14.50 -6.16
C THR A 101 4.95 -15.03 -7.30
N LYS A 102 4.32 -16.18 -7.06
CA LYS A 102 3.35 -16.78 -7.99
C LYS A 102 1.96 -16.12 -7.95
N SER A 103 1.75 -15.14 -7.07
CA SER A 103 0.49 -14.41 -6.91
C SER A 103 0.66 -12.94 -7.29
N TYR A 104 -0.43 -12.21 -7.47
CA TYR A 104 -0.37 -10.76 -7.64
C TYR A 104 -0.18 -10.06 -6.28
N PRO A 105 0.73 -9.07 -6.15
CA PRO A 105 1.69 -8.61 -7.16
C PRO A 105 2.82 -9.62 -7.38
N THR A 106 3.13 -9.88 -8.66
CA THR A 106 4.10 -10.91 -9.04
C THR A 106 5.53 -10.51 -8.74
N ASN A 107 5.84 -9.21 -8.79
CA ASN A 107 7.15 -8.68 -8.41
C ASN A 107 6.95 -7.40 -7.63
N TYR A 108 7.70 -7.26 -6.54
CA TYR A 108 7.75 -6.04 -5.73
C TYR A 108 9.07 -6.01 -4.98
N ALA A 109 9.43 -4.83 -4.45
CA ALA A 109 10.65 -4.69 -3.69
C ALA A 109 10.43 -3.93 -2.39
N TRP A 110 11.24 -4.27 -1.40
CA TRP A 110 11.27 -3.64 -0.09
C TRP A 110 12.67 -3.15 0.21
N ARG A 111 12.78 -1.96 0.78
CA ARG A 111 14.03 -1.45 1.33
C ARG A 111 14.07 -1.68 2.82
N ILE A 112 15.13 -2.34 3.29
CA ILE A 112 15.42 -2.49 4.71
C ILE A 112 15.75 -1.11 5.28
N ILE A 113 14.94 -0.68 6.25
CA ILE A 113 15.17 0.55 7.03
C ILE A 113 15.98 0.21 8.28
N SER A 114 15.66 -0.91 8.94
CA SER A 114 16.39 -1.44 10.10
C SER A 114 16.26 -2.95 10.13
N LEU A 115 17.32 -3.64 10.53
CA LEU A 115 17.36 -5.10 10.68
C LEU A 115 18.16 -5.44 11.92
N THR A 116 17.50 -6.13 12.86
CA THR A 116 18.11 -6.64 14.09
C THR A 116 17.82 -8.14 14.24
N GLU A 117 18.33 -8.75 15.31
CA GLU A 117 17.97 -10.12 15.67
C GLU A 117 16.49 -10.28 16.05
N GLN A 118 15.74 -9.21 16.34
CA GLN A 118 14.34 -9.32 16.78
C GLN A 118 13.36 -8.59 15.87
N GLU A 119 13.80 -7.61 15.08
CA GLU A 119 12.92 -6.76 14.29
C GLU A 119 13.46 -6.55 12.87
N LEU A 120 12.54 -6.57 11.91
CA LEU A 120 12.77 -6.19 10.52
C LEU A 120 11.82 -5.04 10.19
N VAL A 121 12.38 -3.87 9.90
CA VAL A 121 11.63 -2.71 9.44
C VAL A 121 11.90 -2.52 7.96
N VAL A 122 10.85 -2.62 7.15
CA VAL A 122 10.94 -2.43 5.70
C VAL A 122 10.04 -1.30 5.24
N LYS A 123 10.40 -0.71 4.11
CA LYS A 123 9.59 0.25 3.37
C LYS A 123 9.36 -0.30 1.96
N ARG A 124 8.15 -0.12 1.40
CA ARG A 124 7.91 -0.48 -0.01
C ARG A 124 8.76 0.39 -0.93
N GLU A 125 9.55 -0.26 -1.78
CA GLU A 125 10.28 0.43 -2.84
C GLU A 125 9.33 0.61 -4.02
N LEU A 126 9.21 1.86 -4.48
CA LEU A 126 8.38 2.21 -5.63
C LEU A 126 9.27 2.37 -6.85
N THR A 127 8.73 1.99 -8.00
CA THR A 127 9.34 2.36 -9.28
C THR A 127 9.31 3.87 -9.48
N GLU A 128 10.23 4.39 -10.30
CA GLU A 128 10.21 5.81 -10.69
C GLU A 128 8.85 6.21 -11.28
N GLN A 129 8.23 5.33 -12.07
CA GLN A 129 6.90 5.55 -12.63
C GLN A 129 5.81 5.67 -11.56
N GLU A 130 5.81 4.81 -10.54
CA GLU A 130 4.86 4.90 -9.42
C GLU A 130 5.04 6.17 -8.61
N ILE A 131 6.29 6.63 -8.42
CA ILE A 131 6.60 7.88 -7.73
C ILE A 131 6.07 9.07 -8.55
N ASP A 132 6.38 9.13 -9.84
CA ASP A 132 5.93 10.21 -10.71
C ASP A 132 4.40 10.24 -10.83
N HIS A 133 3.76 9.06 -10.94
CA HIS A 133 2.31 8.95 -10.95
C HIS A 133 1.69 9.43 -9.62
N ARG A 134 2.33 9.14 -8.48
CA ARG A 134 1.86 9.66 -7.17
C ARG A 134 1.94 11.18 -7.12
N ASN A 135 3.05 11.77 -7.55
CA ASN A 135 3.20 13.22 -7.60
C ASN A 135 2.11 13.87 -8.48
N LEU A 136 1.75 13.21 -9.59
CA LEU A 136 0.66 13.64 -10.45
C LEU A 136 -0.70 13.60 -9.73
N MET A 137 -0.98 12.54 -8.97
CA MET A 137 -2.20 12.43 -8.15
C MET A 137 -2.26 13.48 -7.05
N ASP A 138 -1.13 13.82 -6.43
CA ASP A 138 -1.07 14.87 -5.40
C ASP A 138 -1.47 16.24 -5.98
N LEU A 139 -0.94 16.60 -7.16
CA LEU A 139 -1.34 17.80 -7.89
C LEU A 139 -2.85 17.81 -8.20
N PHE A 140 -3.40 16.67 -8.64
CA PHE A 140 -4.83 16.58 -8.93
C PHE A 140 -5.69 16.67 -7.67
N ASN A 141 -5.24 16.11 -6.55
CA ASN A 141 -5.95 16.19 -5.28
C ASN A 141 -6.05 17.64 -4.79
N GLU A 142 -4.99 18.45 -4.94
CA GLU A 142 -5.07 19.89 -4.65
C GLU A 142 -6.12 20.60 -5.50
N ILE A 143 -6.18 20.28 -6.79
CA ILE A 143 -7.19 20.81 -7.72
C ILE A 143 -8.61 20.43 -7.24
N GLN A 144 -8.84 19.15 -6.93
CA GLN A 144 -10.15 18.69 -6.48
C GLN A 144 -10.57 19.34 -5.15
N ASN A 145 -9.63 19.48 -4.20
CA ASN A 145 -9.90 20.13 -2.93
C ASN A 145 -10.36 21.59 -3.11
N LEU A 146 -9.77 22.32 -4.07
CA LEU A 146 -10.21 23.68 -4.41
C LEU A 146 -11.56 23.67 -5.14
N ALA A 147 -11.72 22.81 -6.15
CA ALA A 147 -12.94 22.70 -6.95
C ALA A 147 -14.18 22.41 -6.09
N TYR A 148 -14.04 21.58 -5.05
CA TYR A 148 -15.12 21.18 -4.15
C TYR A 148 -15.11 21.91 -2.79
N SER A 149 -14.31 22.97 -2.64
CA SER A 149 -14.24 23.76 -1.40
C SER A 149 -15.51 24.58 -1.13
N VAL A 150 -16.34 24.80 -2.15
CA VAL A 150 -17.59 25.58 -2.10
C VAL A 150 -18.75 24.68 -2.54
N SER A 151 -19.88 24.75 -1.83
CA SER A 151 -21.09 24.03 -2.22
C SER A 151 -21.81 24.72 -3.39
N CYS A 152 -22.23 23.92 -4.38
CA CYS A 152 -22.99 24.39 -5.53
C CYS A 152 -24.46 24.64 -5.14
N SER A 153 -24.82 25.91 -4.97
CA SER A 153 -26.20 26.34 -4.68
C SER A 153 -26.81 27.20 -5.80
N ASP A 154 -25.98 27.91 -6.56
CA ASP A 154 -26.37 28.75 -7.70
C ASP A 154 -25.38 28.53 -8.85
N SER A 155 -25.86 27.92 -9.93
CA SER A 155 -25.03 27.55 -11.08
C SER A 155 -24.48 28.76 -11.83
N SER A 156 -25.04 29.96 -11.67
CA SER A 156 -24.49 31.17 -12.29
C SER A 156 -23.10 31.55 -11.76
N ASN A 157 -22.74 31.05 -10.58
CA ASN A 157 -21.43 31.22 -9.96
C ASN A 157 -20.44 30.10 -10.30
N TRP A 158 -20.80 29.19 -11.21
CA TRP A 158 -19.98 28.03 -11.56
C TRP A 158 -19.56 28.07 -13.02
N LEU A 159 -18.28 27.78 -13.22
CA LEU A 159 -17.61 27.69 -14.50
C LEU A 159 -17.03 26.28 -14.63
N PHE A 160 -16.46 25.98 -15.80
CA PHE A 160 -15.70 24.77 -16.00
C PHE A 160 -14.50 25.01 -16.91
N THR A 161 -13.48 24.17 -16.75
CA THR A 161 -12.29 24.18 -17.59
C THR A 161 -11.88 22.76 -17.93
N ALA A 162 -11.20 22.58 -19.06
CA ALA A 162 -10.52 21.34 -19.37
C ALA A 162 -9.35 21.12 -18.40
N TYR A 163 -9.00 19.87 -18.11
CA TYR A 163 -7.82 19.51 -17.32
C TYR A 163 -7.11 18.29 -17.90
N GLY A 164 -5.82 18.20 -17.61
CA GLY A 164 -5.01 17.04 -17.95
C GLY A 164 -4.64 16.96 -19.43
N ALA A 165 -3.83 15.96 -19.75
CA ALA A 165 -3.39 15.61 -21.08
C ALA A 165 -3.49 14.09 -21.27
N LYS A 166 -4.18 13.64 -22.31
CA LYS A 166 -4.16 12.23 -22.73
C LYS A 166 -2.88 11.93 -23.50
N GLY A 167 -2.44 10.66 -23.48
CA GLY A 167 -1.23 10.23 -24.22
C GLY A 167 -1.28 10.45 -25.73
N CYS A 168 -2.48 10.55 -26.31
CA CYS A 168 -2.74 10.86 -27.72
C CYS A 168 -2.96 12.36 -28.02
N GLY A 169 -2.94 13.22 -26.99
CA GLY A 169 -3.36 14.63 -27.06
C GLY A 169 -4.82 14.88 -26.66
N GLY A 170 -5.12 16.13 -26.33
CA GLY A 170 -6.42 16.56 -25.79
C GLY A 170 -6.51 16.37 -24.26
N PRO A 171 -7.54 16.96 -23.62
CA PRO A 171 -7.69 16.89 -22.18
C PRO A 171 -8.15 15.52 -21.69
N GLN A 172 -7.86 15.21 -20.42
CA GLN A 172 -8.44 14.05 -19.75
C GLN A 172 -9.95 14.22 -19.57
N GLY A 173 -10.36 15.44 -19.21
CA GLY A 173 -11.77 15.76 -18.98
C GLY A 173 -11.98 17.23 -18.67
N TYR A 174 -13.11 17.51 -18.03
CA TYR A 174 -13.50 18.85 -17.59
C TYR A 174 -13.75 18.84 -16.08
N ILE A 175 -13.43 19.94 -15.42
CA ILE A 175 -13.67 20.14 -13.99
C ILE A 175 -14.43 21.45 -13.77
N ALA A 176 -15.47 21.38 -12.94
CA ALA A 176 -16.28 22.53 -12.56
C ALA A 176 -15.64 23.22 -11.36
N TYR A 177 -15.73 24.55 -11.31
CA TYR A 177 -15.21 25.35 -10.20
C TYR A 177 -16.07 26.59 -9.99
N SER A 178 -16.13 27.07 -8.75
CA SER A 178 -16.85 28.30 -8.41
C SER A 178 -16.01 29.54 -8.75
N ASN A 179 -16.64 30.60 -9.24
CA ASN A 179 -16.00 31.90 -9.41
C ASN A 179 -15.70 32.63 -8.06
N GLN A 180 -16.10 32.02 -6.93
CA GLN A 180 -15.92 32.55 -5.58
C GLN A 180 -14.61 32.10 -4.91
N ILE A 181 -13.88 31.15 -5.53
CA ILE A 181 -12.54 30.75 -5.07
C ILE A 181 -11.47 31.66 -5.69
N ASP A 182 -10.21 31.49 -5.29
CA ASP A 182 -9.08 32.07 -6.03
C ASP A 182 -8.92 31.38 -7.39
N THR A 183 -9.64 31.91 -8.39
CA THR A 183 -9.69 31.33 -9.74
C THR A 183 -8.35 31.40 -10.46
N VAL A 184 -7.51 32.39 -10.15
CA VAL A 184 -6.17 32.53 -10.75
C VAL A 184 -5.28 31.38 -10.25
N SER A 185 -5.23 31.17 -8.94
CA SER A 185 -4.46 30.07 -8.36
C SER A 185 -4.99 28.71 -8.81
N PHE A 186 -6.31 28.53 -8.87
CA PHE A 186 -6.94 27.31 -9.34
C PHE A 186 -6.56 26.98 -10.79
N LEU A 187 -6.70 27.94 -11.72
CA LEU A 187 -6.39 27.74 -13.13
C LEU A 187 -4.89 27.50 -13.35
N GLN A 188 -4.02 28.15 -12.58
CA GLN A 188 -2.58 27.89 -12.63
C GLN A 188 -2.24 26.45 -12.21
N LYS A 189 -2.91 25.91 -11.17
CA LYS A 189 -2.73 24.51 -10.76
C LYS A 189 -3.17 23.53 -11.84
N ILE A 190 -4.28 23.83 -12.54
CA ILE A 190 -4.75 23.04 -13.69
C ILE A 190 -3.68 22.99 -14.79
N GLU A 191 -3.06 24.12 -15.11
CA GLU A 191 -2.00 24.19 -16.12
C GLU A 191 -0.77 23.37 -15.71
N ILE A 192 -0.33 23.50 -14.46
CA ILE A 192 0.80 22.74 -13.90
C ILE A 192 0.51 21.23 -13.96
N TYR A 193 -0.66 20.80 -13.52
CA TYR A 193 -1.08 19.39 -13.61
C TYR A 193 -1.10 18.90 -15.05
N THR A 194 -1.65 19.71 -15.97
CA THR A 194 -1.80 19.34 -17.38
C THR A 194 -0.46 19.13 -18.07
N GLU A 195 0.52 20.01 -17.82
CA GLU A 195 1.87 19.82 -18.37
C GLU A 195 2.59 18.64 -17.70
N ALA A 196 2.46 18.47 -16.38
CA ALA A 196 3.05 17.33 -15.67
C ALA A 196 2.50 15.98 -16.16
N GLU A 197 1.20 15.88 -16.44
CA GLU A 197 0.59 14.66 -16.99
C GLU A 197 1.08 14.37 -18.41
N LYS A 198 1.24 15.41 -19.22
CA LYS A 198 1.78 15.30 -20.58
C LYS A 198 3.22 14.78 -20.57
N ASP A 199 4.05 15.32 -19.70
CA ASP A 199 5.44 14.88 -19.52
C ASP A 199 5.49 13.44 -18.99
N PHE A 200 4.64 13.08 -18.04
CA PHE A 200 4.48 11.71 -17.55
C PHE A 200 4.13 10.74 -18.69
N ASN A 201 3.12 11.08 -19.49
CA ASN A 201 2.69 10.25 -20.61
C ASN A 201 3.80 10.06 -21.66
N TYR A 202 4.55 11.11 -21.96
CA TYR A 202 5.68 11.04 -22.89
C TYR A 202 6.81 10.18 -22.33
N LYS A 203 7.19 10.40 -21.06
CA LYS A 203 8.27 9.69 -20.37
C LYS A 203 8.01 8.19 -20.30
N TYR A 204 6.78 7.77 -20.03
CA TYR A 204 6.42 6.37 -19.81
C TYR A 204 5.69 5.71 -21.00
N GLY A 205 5.54 6.43 -22.12
CA GLY A 205 4.88 5.89 -23.32
C GLY A 205 3.42 5.48 -23.08
N VAL A 206 2.70 6.23 -22.26
CA VAL A 206 1.32 5.91 -21.88
C VAL A 206 0.41 6.01 -23.12
N VAL A 207 -0.29 4.93 -23.43
CA VAL A 207 -1.21 4.86 -24.57
C VAL A 207 -2.64 5.14 -24.11
N SER A 208 -3.36 5.96 -24.87
CA SER A 208 -4.80 6.25 -24.67
C SER A 208 -5.62 5.72 -25.83
N ASP A 209 -6.93 5.57 -25.63
CA ASP A 209 -7.95 5.23 -26.63
C ASP A 209 -8.14 6.25 -27.76
N CYS A 210 -7.38 7.35 -27.78
CA CYS A 210 -7.51 8.46 -28.72
C CYS A 210 -8.89 9.15 -28.74
N SER A 211 -9.73 8.94 -27.73
CA SER A 211 -11.04 9.59 -27.64
C SER A 211 -10.91 10.99 -27.06
N LEU A 212 -11.69 11.94 -27.58
CA LEU A 212 -11.81 13.27 -26.98
C LEU A 212 -13.04 13.30 -26.07
N PRO A 213 -12.90 13.78 -24.82
CA PRO A 213 -14.06 13.94 -23.95
C PRO A 213 -15.02 14.98 -24.56
N SER A 214 -16.33 14.68 -24.52
CA SER A 214 -17.35 15.64 -24.91
C SER A 214 -17.24 16.91 -24.06
N VAL A 215 -17.37 18.07 -24.70
CA VAL A 215 -17.30 19.36 -24.01
C VAL A 215 -18.66 19.62 -23.33
N PRO A 216 -18.71 19.91 -22.02
CA PRO A 216 -19.93 20.35 -21.37
C PRO A 216 -20.48 21.63 -22.00
N THR A 217 -21.80 21.78 -22.01
CA THR A 217 -22.48 23.00 -22.41
C THR A 217 -22.75 23.94 -21.24
N SER A 218 -22.95 23.39 -20.03
CA SER A 218 -23.18 24.17 -18.81
C SER A 218 -22.94 23.33 -17.54
N VAL A 219 -22.98 24.01 -16.39
CA VAL A 219 -22.98 23.40 -15.05
C VAL A 219 -24.34 23.64 -14.41
N GLU A 220 -24.91 22.61 -13.77
CA GLU A 220 -26.06 22.71 -12.88
C GLU A 220 -25.69 22.31 -11.46
N CYS A 221 -26.38 22.86 -10.46
CA CYS A 221 -26.20 22.44 -9.07
C CYS A 221 -27.23 21.36 -8.71
N GLN A 222 -26.75 20.20 -8.25
CA GLN A 222 -27.59 19.13 -7.72
C GLN A 222 -27.04 18.64 -6.39
N ASN A 223 -27.86 18.68 -5.33
CA ASN A 223 -27.49 18.24 -3.98
C ASN A 223 -26.21 18.92 -3.43
N GLY A 224 -25.97 20.18 -3.79
CA GLY A 224 -24.76 20.90 -3.35
C GLY A 224 -23.51 20.62 -4.18
N TYR A 225 -23.62 19.84 -5.26
CA TYR A 225 -22.52 19.48 -6.16
C TYR A 225 -22.74 20.04 -7.58
N PRO A 226 -21.67 20.46 -8.28
CA PRO A 226 -21.75 20.82 -9.69
C PRO A 226 -21.87 19.56 -10.57
N ILE A 227 -22.81 19.57 -11.51
CA ILE A 227 -23.05 18.50 -12.49
C ILE A 227 -22.97 19.09 -13.91
N PHE A 228 -22.25 18.42 -14.81
CA PHE A 228 -22.18 18.83 -16.22
C PHE A 228 -23.43 18.48 -17.00
N LYS A 229 -23.82 19.39 -17.90
CA LYS A 229 -24.74 19.11 -19.00
C LYS A 229 -23.99 19.04 -20.31
N TYR A 230 -24.44 18.14 -21.17
CA TYR A 230 -23.92 17.92 -22.52
C TYR A 230 -25.05 18.12 -23.52
#